data_AF-A0AAD9FKC1-F1
#
_entry.id   AF-A0AAD9FKC1-F1
#
_cell.length_a   1.000
_cell.length_b   1.000
_cell.length_c   1.000
_cell.angle_alpha   90.00
_cell.angle_beta   90.00
_cell.angle_gamma   90.00
#
_symmetry.space_group_name_H-M   'P 1'
#
loop_
_entity.id
_entity.type
_entity.pdbx_description
1 polymer ?
#
loop_
_entity_poly.entity_id
_entity_poly.type
_entity_poly.pdbx_seq_one_letter_code
_entity_poly.pdbx_strand_id
1 'polypeptide(L)'
;MTHLFLPVCGFSLGKRAELMEQMEILREQLRVQRGRRGGKCEAAHLWNSNLLQDLQQVEDRLRGAQLPRPDLLAMKMRYWASVEGSLPAWEHFLLGKGLLPAPGPGHLPRRAKQRASTATDQGLSPPPQTQDCS
;
A
#
# COMPACT_ATOMS: atom_id res chain seq x y z
N MET A 1 -7.71 -22.85 84.81
CA MET A 1 -7.19 -23.52 83.60
C MET A 1 -8.02 -23.07 82.40
N THR A 2 -7.67 -21.93 81.81
CA THR A 2 -8.27 -21.46 80.55
C THR A 2 -7.31 -21.83 79.43
N HIS A 3 -7.58 -22.94 78.76
CA HIS A 3 -6.83 -23.33 77.57
C HIS A 3 -7.18 -22.38 76.42
N LEU A 4 -6.19 -21.61 76.00
CA LEU A 4 -6.16 -20.87 74.75
C LEU A 4 -6.18 -21.87 73.58
N PHE A 5 -7.37 -22.29 73.16
CA PHE A 5 -7.57 -22.85 71.83
C PHE A 5 -8.23 -21.78 70.97
N LEU A 6 -7.44 -21.16 70.10
CA LEU A 6 -7.79 -20.68 68.75
C LEU A 6 -6.78 -19.59 68.31
N PRO A 7 -5.84 -19.92 67.40
CA PRO A 7 -5.64 -19.00 66.27
C PRO A 7 -5.43 -19.71 64.91
N VAL A 8 -5.54 -21.04 64.84
CA VAL A 8 -5.19 -21.79 63.61
C VAL A 8 -6.23 -21.62 62.49
N CYS A 9 -7.52 -21.50 62.81
CA CYS A 9 -8.57 -21.30 61.81
C CYS A 9 -8.44 -19.96 61.05
N GLY A 10 -8.10 -18.87 61.73
CA GLY A 10 -7.99 -17.54 61.12
C GLY A 10 -6.89 -17.45 60.06
N PHE A 11 -5.74 -18.10 60.30
CA PHE A 11 -4.62 -18.12 59.35
C PHE A 11 -4.93 -18.94 58.08
N SER A 12 -5.61 -20.08 58.23
CA SER A 12 -6.02 -20.93 57.09
C SER A 12 -7.11 -20.28 56.23
N LEU A 13 -8.03 -19.54 56.85
CA LEU A 13 -9.07 -18.78 56.17
C LEU A 13 -8.49 -17.56 55.45
N GLY A 14 -7.53 -16.85 56.07
CA GLY A 14 -6.82 -15.73 55.44
C GLY A 14 -6.09 -16.14 54.16
N LYS A 15 -5.32 -17.23 54.20
CA LYS A 15 -4.64 -17.77 53.00
C LYS A 15 -5.61 -18.15 51.88
N ARG A 16 -6.77 -18.71 52.24
CA ARG A 16 -7.80 -19.08 51.26
C ARG A 16 -8.44 -17.84 50.63
N ALA A 17 -8.71 -16.80 51.43
CA ALA A 17 -9.23 -15.54 50.95
C ALA A 17 -8.25 -14.84 50.00
N GLU A 18 -6.97 -14.81 50.35
CA GLU A 18 -5.91 -14.25 49.51
C GLU A 18 -5.80 -14.96 48.15
N LEU A 19 -5.84 -16.30 48.13
CA LEU A 19 -5.84 -17.06 46.88
C LEU A 19 -7.08 -16.78 46.02
N MET A 20 -8.25 -16.66 46.64
CA MET A 20 -9.50 -16.32 45.93
C MET A 20 -9.41 -14.92 45.32
N GLU A 21 -8.87 -13.95 46.05
CA GLU A 21 -8.64 -12.59 45.55
C GLU A 21 -7.67 -12.59 44.36
N GLN A 22 -6.55 -13.32 44.46
CA GLN A 22 -5.59 -13.46 43.36
C GLN A 22 -6.22 -14.11 42.12
N MET A 23 -7.05 -15.15 42.31
CA MET A 23 -7.76 -15.81 41.22
C MET A 23 -8.76 -14.87 40.54
N GLU A 24 -9.46 -14.03 41.31
CA GLU A 24 -10.41 -13.06 40.75
C GLU A 24 -9.68 -11.96 39.95
N ILE A 25 -8.52 -11.48 40.44
CA ILE A 25 -7.68 -10.52 39.72
C ILE A 25 -7.21 -11.12 38.38
N LEU A 26 -6.70 -12.35 38.38
CA LEU A 26 -6.26 -13.04 37.15
C LEU A 26 -7.42 -13.25 36.18
N ARG A 27 -8.59 -13.60 36.69
CA ARG A 27 -9.80 -13.79 35.89
C ARG A 27 -10.21 -12.50 35.18
N GLU A 28 -10.22 -11.37 35.88
CA GLU A 28 -10.58 -10.08 35.29
C GLU A 28 -9.53 -9.63 34.27
N GLN A 29 -8.24 -9.84 34.54
CA GLN A 29 -7.17 -9.57 33.56
C GLN A 29 -7.35 -10.38 32.27
N LEU A 30 -7.65 -11.67 32.38
CA LEU A 30 -7.91 -12.54 31.23
C LEU A 30 -9.15 -12.10 30.45
N ARG A 31 -10.21 -11.69 31.15
CA ARG A 31 -11.44 -11.16 30.54
C ARG A 31 -11.15 -9.90 29.72
N VAL A 32 -10.43 -8.93 30.30
CA VAL A 32 -10.04 -7.71 29.60
C VAL A 32 -9.15 -8.02 28.40
N GLN A 33 -8.17 -8.92 28.54
CA GLN A 33 -7.30 -9.31 27.42
C GLN A 33 -8.09 -9.98 26.29
N ARG A 34 -9.03 -10.87 26.63
CA ARG A 34 -9.90 -11.53 25.64
C ARG A 34 -10.80 -10.52 24.93
N GLY A 35 -11.38 -9.57 25.65
CA GLY A 35 -12.17 -8.48 25.06
C GLY A 35 -11.35 -7.64 24.08
N ARG A 36 -10.12 -7.25 24.46
CA ARG A 36 -9.20 -6.50 23.57
C ARG A 36 -8.80 -7.30 22.33
N ARG A 37 -8.52 -8.60 22.47
CA ARG A 37 -8.21 -9.50 21.33
C ARG A 37 -9.42 -9.65 20.42
N GLY A 38 -10.61 -9.85 20.98
CA GLY A 38 -11.86 -9.92 20.24
C GLY A 38 -12.10 -8.67 19.41
N GLY A 39 -12.01 -7.48 20.01
CA GLY A 39 -12.19 -6.21 19.28
C GLY A 39 -11.20 -6.01 18.12
N LYS A 40 -9.93 -6.38 18.31
CA LYS A 40 -8.94 -6.35 17.21
C LYS A 40 -9.25 -7.37 16.11
N CYS A 41 -9.74 -8.55 16.48
CA CYS A 41 -10.14 -9.60 15.53
C CYS A 41 -11.33 -9.13 14.70
N GLU A 42 -12.37 -8.60 15.34
CA GLU A 42 -13.57 -8.09 14.66
C GLU A 42 -13.25 -6.92 13.73
N ALA A 43 -12.43 -5.97 14.16
CA ALA A 43 -12.01 -4.86 13.31
C ALA A 43 -11.22 -5.36 12.07
N ALA A 44 -10.33 -6.34 12.25
CA ALA A 44 -9.60 -6.95 11.14
C ALA A 44 -10.54 -7.76 10.22
N HIS A 45 -11.51 -8.48 10.78
CA HIS A 45 -12.52 -9.21 10.00
C HIS A 45 -13.37 -8.28 9.15
N LEU A 46 -13.86 -7.18 9.72
CA LEU A 46 -14.65 -6.17 9.01
C LEU A 46 -13.84 -5.51 7.88
N TRP A 47 -12.59 -5.15 8.17
CA TRP A 47 -11.72 -4.55 7.15
C TRP A 47 -11.40 -5.54 6.03
N ASN A 48 -11.09 -6.80 6.38
CA ASN A 48 -10.85 -7.86 5.39
C ASN A 48 -12.10 -8.15 4.56
N SER A 49 -13.29 -8.18 5.15
CA SER A 49 -14.53 -8.41 4.40
C SER A 49 -14.80 -7.30 3.40
N ASN A 50 -14.58 -6.04 3.79
CA ASN A 50 -14.74 -4.90 2.89
C ASN A 50 -13.73 -4.95 1.75
N LEU A 51 -12.45 -5.23 2.06
CA LEU A 51 -11.40 -5.37 1.06
C LEU A 51 -11.72 -6.48 0.05
N LEU A 52 -12.20 -7.64 0.53
CA LEU A 52 -12.59 -8.75 -0.34
C LEU A 52 -13.79 -8.39 -1.22
N GLN A 53 -14.76 -7.64 -0.69
CA GLN A 53 -15.89 -7.16 -1.47
C GLN A 53 -15.46 -6.19 -2.58
N ASP A 54 -14.56 -5.26 -2.27
CA ASP A 54 -14.01 -4.32 -3.26
C ASP A 54 -13.22 -5.06 -4.35
N LEU A 55 -12.40 -6.05 -3.96
CA LEU A 55 -11.67 -6.90 -4.90
C LEU A 55 -12.62 -7.68 -5.81
N GLN A 56 -13.67 -8.27 -5.25
CA GLN A 56 -14.68 -8.98 -6.04
C GLN A 56 -15.35 -8.04 -7.05
N GLN A 57 -15.70 -6.82 -6.64
CA GLN A 57 -16.30 -5.84 -7.55
C GLN A 57 -15.35 -5.48 -8.70
N VAL A 58 -14.05 -5.32 -8.41
CA VAL A 58 -13.04 -5.07 -9.45
C VAL A 58 -12.90 -6.28 -10.38
N GLU A 59 -12.87 -7.51 -9.84
CA GLU A 59 -12.81 -8.73 -10.64
C GLU A 59 -14.02 -8.86 -11.57
N ASP A 60 -15.23 -8.63 -11.06
CA ASP A 60 -16.46 -8.73 -11.84
C ASP A 60 -16.48 -7.72 -12.99
N ARG A 61 -16.01 -6.49 -12.72
CA ARG A 61 -15.84 -5.45 -13.76
C ARG A 61 -14.81 -5.87 -14.81
N LEU A 62 -13.70 -6.47 -14.40
CA LEU A 62 -12.67 -6.96 -15.33
C LEU A 62 -13.15 -8.15 -16.15
N ARG A 63 -13.91 -9.07 -15.54
CA ARG A 63 -14.49 -10.23 -16.20
C ARG A 63 -15.57 -9.84 -17.20
N GLY A 64 -16.37 -8.82 -16.90
CA GLY A 64 -17.38 -8.25 -17.79
C GLY A 64 -16.83 -7.30 -18.85
N ALA A 65 -15.59 -6.80 -18.70
CA ALA A 65 -14.95 -5.96 -19.69
C ALA A 65 -14.47 -6.79 -20.89
N GLN A 66 -14.69 -6.28 -22.10
CA GLN A 66 -14.00 -6.85 -23.27
C GLN A 66 -12.51 -6.66 -23.11
N LEU A 67 -11.76 -7.76 -22.99
CA LEU A 67 -10.30 -7.70 -23.00
C LEU A 67 -9.83 -7.09 -24.34
N PRO A 68 -8.79 -6.24 -24.32
CA PRO A 68 -8.15 -5.78 -25.55
C PRO A 68 -7.72 -6.97 -26.40
N ARG A 69 -7.81 -6.82 -27.73
CA ARG A 69 -7.35 -7.87 -28.67
C ARG A 69 -5.95 -8.37 -28.26
N PRO A 70 -5.69 -9.69 -28.27
CA PRO A 70 -4.42 -10.27 -27.81
C PRO A 70 -3.18 -9.58 -28.40
N ASP A 71 -3.23 -9.17 -29.67
CA ASP A 71 -2.14 -8.47 -30.35
C ASP A 71 -1.81 -7.11 -29.71
N LEU A 72 -2.85 -6.36 -29.32
CA LEU A 72 -2.69 -5.07 -28.65
C LEU A 72 -2.12 -5.26 -27.24
N LEU A 73 -2.55 -6.31 -26.52
CA LEU A 73 -2.01 -6.65 -25.22
C LEU A 73 -0.52 -7.04 -25.33
N ALA A 74 -0.17 -7.89 -26.29
CA ALA A 74 1.22 -8.29 -26.54
C ALA A 74 2.11 -7.10 -26.96
N MET A 75 1.55 -6.16 -27.73
CA MET A 75 2.23 -4.89 -28.06
C MET A 75 2.45 -4.03 -26.81
N LYS A 76 1.41 -3.82 -26.00
CA LYS A 76 1.47 -3.03 -24.76
C LYS A 76 2.48 -3.62 -23.78
N MET A 77 2.49 -4.95 -23.59
CA MET A 77 3.45 -5.63 -22.72
C MET A 77 4.90 -5.43 -23.18
N ARG A 78 5.16 -5.58 -24.49
CA ARG A 78 6.51 -5.32 -25.06
C ARG A 78 6.92 -3.86 -24.93
N TYR A 79 5.98 -2.93 -25.12
CA TYR A 79 6.22 -1.51 -24.91
C TYR A 79 6.60 -1.21 -23.46
N TRP A 80 5.82 -1.66 -22.47
CA TRP A 80 6.14 -1.43 -21.06
C TRP A 80 7.46 -2.08 -20.65
N ALA A 81 7.75 -3.29 -21.12
CA ALA A 81 9.05 -3.92 -20.90
C ALA A 81 10.22 -3.11 -21.49
N SER A 82 10.03 -2.50 -22.66
CA SER A 82 11.02 -1.59 -23.25
C SER A 82 11.17 -0.29 -22.46
N VAL A 83 10.06 0.26 -21.94
CA VAL A 83 10.07 1.45 -21.08
C VAL A 83 10.85 1.14 -19.81
N GLU A 84 10.50 0.05 -19.11
CA GLU A 84 11.18 -0.40 -17.89
C GLU A 84 12.67 -0.65 -18.11
N GLY A 85 13.05 -1.29 -19.21
CA GLY A 85 14.45 -1.47 -19.58
C GLY A 85 15.19 -0.16 -19.85
N SER A 86 14.48 0.88 -20.31
CA SER A 86 15.06 2.20 -20.58
C SER A 86 15.08 3.13 -19.36
N LEU A 87 14.20 2.94 -18.37
CA LEU A 87 14.06 3.80 -17.19
C LEU A 87 15.39 4.11 -16.49
N PRO A 88 16.33 3.16 -16.29
CA PRO A 88 17.61 3.46 -15.65
C PRO A 88 18.45 4.48 -16.41
N ALA A 89 18.39 4.49 -17.75
CA ALA A 89 19.10 5.48 -18.56
C ALA A 89 18.49 6.88 -18.41
N TRP A 90 17.19 6.96 -18.11
CA TRP A 90 16.46 8.21 -17.88
C TRP A 90 16.50 8.69 -16.43
N GLU A 91 16.79 7.82 -15.46
CA GLU A 91 16.71 8.12 -14.02
C GLU A 91 17.45 9.40 -13.63
N HIS A 92 18.70 9.55 -14.05
CA HIS A 92 19.52 10.71 -13.71
C HIS A 92 18.98 12.02 -14.31
N PHE A 93 18.42 11.95 -15.53
CA PHE A 93 17.78 13.09 -16.19
C PHE A 93 16.45 13.44 -15.52
N LEU A 94 15.60 12.45 -15.24
CA LEU A 94 14.31 12.64 -14.58
C LEU A 94 14.46 13.20 -13.16
N LEU A 95 15.57 12.91 -12.49
CA LEU A 95 15.92 13.46 -11.18
C LEU A 95 16.59 14.84 -11.25
N GLY A 96 16.79 15.41 -12.45
CA GLY A 96 17.40 16.73 -12.66
C GLY A 96 18.93 16.77 -12.46
N LYS A 97 19.58 15.60 -12.44
CA LYS A 97 21.02 15.45 -12.10
C LYS A 97 21.90 15.10 -13.31
N GLY A 98 21.33 14.91 -14.49
CA GLY A 98 22.03 14.42 -15.67
C GLY A 98 21.59 15.08 -16.97
N LEU A 99 22.43 14.92 -18.00
CA LEU A 99 22.10 15.29 -19.37
C LEU A 99 21.08 14.31 -19.95
N LEU A 100 20.33 14.76 -20.97
CA LEU A 100 19.37 13.94 -21.68
C LEU A 100 20.07 12.66 -22.22
N PRO A 101 19.56 11.45 -21.91
CA PRO A 101 20.15 10.23 -22.44
C PRO A 101 20.09 10.20 -23.97
N ALA A 102 21.15 9.66 -24.59
CA ALA A 102 21.19 9.46 -26.03
C ALA A 102 20.07 8.48 -26.45
N PRO A 103 19.44 8.66 -27.63
CA PRO A 103 18.44 7.72 -28.13
C PRO A 103 19.03 6.32 -28.17
N GLY A 104 18.40 5.36 -27.48
CA GLY A 104 18.83 3.96 -27.50
C GLY A 104 18.86 3.39 -28.92
N PRO A 105 19.58 2.28 -29.16
CA PRO A 105 19.70 1.65 -30.48
C PRO A 105 18.40 0.93 -30.87
N GLY A 106 17.32 1.69 -31.05
CA GLY A 106 16.00 1.24 -31.46
C GLY A 106 15.50 2.08 -32.62
N HIS A 107 15.82 1.62 -33.84
CA HIS A 107 15.15 1.92 -35.10
C HIS A 107 14.52 3.33 -35.25
N LEU A 108 15.35 4.37 -35.33
CA LEU A 108 14.92 5.57 -36.05
C LEU A 108 14.79 5.21 -37.54
N PRO A 109 13.63 5.42 -38.20
CA PRO A 109 13.58 5.33 -39.64
C PRO A 109 14.56 6.38 -40.17
N ARG A 110 15.60 5.90 -40.84
CA ARG A 110 16.64 6.67 -41.50
C ARG A 110 15.98 7.64 -42.48
N ARG A 111 15.63 8.84 -42.03
CA ARG A 111 15.09 9.89 -42.88
C ARG A 111 16.20 10.24 -43.86
N ALA A 112 16.01 9.87 -45.12
CA ALA A 112 16.93 10.18 -46.18
C ALA A 112 17.18 11.69 -46.20
N LYS A 113 18.48 12.00 -46.21
CA LYS A 113 19.11 13.32 -46.32
C LYS A 113 18.43 14.16 -47.41
N GLN A 114 17.50 15.04 -47.03
CA GLN A 114 17.09 16.18 -47.85
C GLN A 114 17.93 17.39 -47.45
N ARG A 115 18.75 17.86 -48.41
CA ARG A 115 19.61 19.03 -48.26
C ARG A 115 18.77 20.30 -48.14
N ALA A 116 19.34 21.23 -47.38
CA ALA A 116 19.04 22.65 -47.21
C ALA A 116 18.07 23.28 -48.21
N SER A 117 17.07 23.97 -47.67
CA SER A 117 16.49 25.15 -48.28
C SER A 117 16.16 26.14 -47.16
N THR A 118 16.86 27.27 -47.21
CA THR A 118 16.65 28.50 -46.44
C THR A 118 15.23 29.03 -46.60
N ALA A 119 14.57 29.41 -45.49
CA ALA A 119 13.75 30.63 -45.37
C ALA A 119 12.98 30.69 -44.04
N THR A 120 13.21 31.81 -43.33
CA THR A 120 12.21 32.62 -42.62
C THR A 120 11.60 32.09 -41.31
N ASP A 121 12.24 32.53 -40.22
CA ASP A 121 11.65 33.20 -39.06
C ASP A 121 10.12 33.43 -39.12
N GLN A 122 9.36 32.75 -38.26
CA GLN A 122 8.18 33.33 -37.60
C GLN A 122 7.95 32.66 -36.23
N GLY A 123 8.13 33.45 -35.17
CA GLY A 123 7.15 33.61 -34.10
C GLY A 123 6.87 32.41 -33.20
N LEU A 124 7.65 32.30 -32.13
CA LEU A 124 7.29 31.54 -30.93
C LEU A 124 5.98 32.10 -30.32
N SER A 125 4.97 31.25 -30.17
CA SER A 125 3.79 31.58 -29.35
C SER A 125 4.14 31.43 -27.86
N PRO A 126 3.76 32.39 -26.99
CA PRO A 126 4.07 32.31 -25.57
C PRO A 126 3.20 31.25 -24.85
N PRO A 127 3.71 30.63 -23.77
CA PRO A 127 2.97 29.67 -22.95
C PRO A 127 1.83 30.33 -22.13
N PRO A 128 0.76 29.59 -21.80
CA PRO A 128 -0.39 30.13 -21.07
C PRO A 128 -0.03 30.48 -19.62
N GLN A 129 -0.44 31.68 -19.19
CA GLN A 129 -0.28 32.18 -17.82
C GLN A 129 -1.23 31.43 -16.87
N THR A 130 -0.70 30.94 -15.76
CA THR A 130 -1.46 30.48 -14.59
C THR A 130 -2.03 31.69 -13.86
N GLN A 131 -3.36 31.74 -13.73
CA GLN A 131 -4.04 32.68 -12.86
C GLN A 131 -4.04 32.12 -11.43
N ASP A 132 -3.44 32.86 -10.50
CA ASP A 132 -3.54 32.63 -9.07
C ASP A 132 -4.97 32.96 -8.59
N CYS A 133 -5.58 32.03 -7.87
CA CYS A 133 -6.84 32.26 -7.15
C CYS A 133 -6.55 32.87 -5.77
N SER A 134 -7.25 33.96 -5.46
CA SER A 134 -7.32 34.61 -4.14
C SER A 134 -7.87 33.70 -3.04
#